data_AF-A0A7C6E9D0-F1
#
_entry.id   AF-A0A7C6E9D0-F1
#
_cell.length_a   1.000
_cell.length_b   1.000
_cell.length_c   1.000
_cell.angle_alpha   90.00
_cell.angle_beta   90.00
_cell.angle_gamma   90.00
#
_symmetry.space_group_name_H-M   'P 1'
#
loop_
_entity.id
_entity.type
_entity.pdbx_description
1 polymer ?
#
loop_
_entity_poly.entity_id
_entity_poly.type
_entity_poly.pdbx_seq_one_letter_code
_entity_poly.pdbx_strand_id
1 'polypeptide(L)'
;MLSLLLLLASCTGIPDTYAPPVQRRPLRGPEPSPVTHFVAMNAPSAEAHFVRGVSPHLEAGTWRWVEPRAELMFRLESKQHLRFVMEFAIPEVTFAQRGPVVLSVAINGNLLERTRYDKGGEYRFEKPVPAEWLRTDFHNYVVLEVDKPWLAPQDGARLGFILKSAGFLE
;
A
#
# COMPACT_ATOMS: atom_id res chain seq x y z
N MET A 1 35.24 -54.52 -72.70
CA MET A 1 35.21 -53.43 -71.71
C MET A 1 34.03 -53.71 -70.78
N LEU A 2 34.32 -54.19 -69.56
CA LEU A 2 33.31 -54.55 -68.55
C LEU A 2 33.32 -53.45 -67.47
N SER A 3 32.19 -52.77 -67.33
CA SER A 3 32.03 -51.55 -66.54
C SER A 3 31.91 -51.82 -65.04
N LEU A 4 32.46 -50.86 -64.30
CA LEU A 4 32.72 -50.76 -62.87
C LEU A 4 31.41 -50.59 -62.06
N LEU A 5 31.23 -51.40 -61.01
CA LEU A 5 30.15 -51.27 -60.00
C LEU A 5 30.58 -50.25 -58.93
N LEU A 6 29.81 -49.18 -58.76
CA LEU A 6 30.02 -48.13 -57.77
C LEU A 6 29.00 -48.22 -56.62
N LEU A 7 29.56 -48.07 -55.42
CA LEU A 7 29.03 -48.20 -54.07
C LEU A 7 27.78 -47.34 -53.78
N LEU A 8 26.80 -47.93 -53.07
CA LEU A 8 25.69 -47.23 -52.42
C LEU A 8 25.87 -47.32 -50.90
N ALA A 9 26.23 -46.21 -50.25
CA ALA A 9 26.11 -46.04 -48.80
C ALA A 9 25.46 -44.67 -48.53
N SER A 10 24.17 -44.67 -48.18
CA SER A 10 23.45 -43.46 -47.75
C SER A 10 23.30 -43.46 -46.23
N CYS A 11 23.91 -42.46 -45.57
CA CYS A 11 23.65 -42.15 -44.17
C CYS A 11 22.29 -41.45 -44.05
N THR A 12 21.36 -42.02 -43.29
CA THR A 12 20.08 -41.36 -42.97
C THR A 12 20.26 -40.50 -41.72
N GLY A 13 20.25 -39.17 -41.89
CA GLY A 13 20.21 -38.22 -40.78
C GLY A 13 18.83 -38.20 -40.13
N ILE A 14 18.76 -38.47 -38.83
CA ILE A 14 17.54 -38.32 -38.03
C ILE A 14 17.39 -36.81 -37.72
N PRO A 15 16.27 -36.17 -38.06
CA PRO A 15 16.07 -34.77 -37.72
C PRO A 15 15.78 -34.60 -36.22
N ASP A 16 16.71 -34.00 -35.48
CA ASP A 16 16.62 -33.69 -34.04
C ASP A 16 15.63 -32.55 -33.68
N THR A 17 14.71 -32.19 -34.58
CA THR A 17 13.78 -31.08 -34.34
C THR A 17 12.41 -31.61 -33.93
N TYR A 18 12.16 -31.66 -32.63
CA TYR A 18 10.80 -31.75 -32.08
C TYR A 18 10.30 -30.35 -31.73
N ALA A 19 9.03 -30.07 -32.02
CA ALA A 19 8.43 -28.80 -31.62
C ALA A 19 8.38 -28.74 -30.08
N PRO A 20 8.88 -27.67 -29.43
CA PRO A 20 8.73 -27.53 -27.99
C PRO A 20 7.24 -27.63 -27.63
N PRO A 21 6.90 -28.33 -26.54
CA PRO A 21 5.51 -28.55 -26.16
C PRO A 21 4.81 -27.19 -26.01
N VAL A 22 3.56 -27.13 -26.46
CA VAL A 22 2.73 -25.92 -26.35
C VAL A 22 2.72 -25.47 -24.89
N GLN A 23 3.36 -24.33 -24.62
CA GLN A 23 3.40 -23.73 -23.30
C GLN A 23 1.97 -23.39 -22.89
N ARG A 24 1.43 -24.13 -21.92
CA ARG A 24 0.09 -23.84 -21.40
C ARG A 24 0.14 -22.48 -20.73
N ARG A 25 -0.81 -21.60 -21.08
CA ARG A 25 -1.01 -20.37 -20.31
C ARG A 25 -1.25 -20.76 -18.85
N PRO A 26 -0.54 -20.16 -17.89
CA PRO A 26 -0.92 -20.29 -16.48
C PRO A 26 -2.40 -19.99 -16.35
N LEU A 27 -3.13 -20.84 -15.63
CA LEU A 27 -4.49 -20.53 -15.18
C LEU A 27 -4.36 -19.28 -14.32
N ARG A 28 -4.56 -18.10 -14.92
CA ARG A 28 -4.60 -16.83 -14.19
C ARG A 28 -5.82 -16.93 -13.28
N GLY A 29 -5.60 -17.23 -12.00
CA GLY A 29 -6.55 -16.91 -10.96
C GLY A 29 -6.81 -15.40 -10.95
N PRO A 30 -7.79 -14.92 -10.16
CA PRO A 30 -7.94 -13.48 -9.95
C PRO A 30 -6.59 -12.88 -9.56
N GLU A 31 -6.13 -11.86 -10.29
CA GLU A 31 -4.93 -11.12 -9.90
C GLU A 31 -5.12 -10.63 -8.45
N PRO A 32 -4.14 -10.86 -7.56
CA PRO A 32 -4.27 -10.39 -6.19
C PRO A 32 -4.50 -8.87 -6.18
N SER A 33 -5.52 -8.42 -5.46
CA SER A 33 -5.79 -6.99 -5.28
C SER A 33 -4.58 -6.31 -4.64
N PRO A 34 -4.05 -5.20 -5.22
CA PRO A 34 -2.96 -4.46 -4.59
C PRO A 34 -3.41 -3.74 -3.32
N VAL A 35 -4.73 -3.54 -3.15
CA VAL A 35 -5.36 -3.01 -1.94
C VAL A 35 -5.66 -4.16 -0.98
N THR A 36 -5.10 -4.08 0.22
CA THR A 36 -5.17 -5.10 1.27
C THR A 36 -5.74 -4.48 2.56
N HIS A 37 -5.71 -5.24 3.67
CA HIS A 37 -6.18 -4.77 4.97
C HIS A 37 -5.17 -3.85 5.67
N PHE A 38 -3.89 -3.89 5.28
CA PHE A 38 -2.81 -3.15 5.92
C PHE A 38 -1.71 -2.80 4.93
N VAL A 39 -1.13 -1.60 5.11
CA VAL A 39 -0.11 -1.07 4.21
C VAL A 39 1.00 -0.33 4.98
N ALA A 40 2.24 -0.68 4.65
CA ALA A 40 3.41 0.13 5.00
C ALA A 40 3.66 1.17 3.90
N MET A 41 4.06 2.39 4.25
CA MET A 41 4.21 3.48 3.28
C MET A 41 5.35 3.26 2.27
N ASN A 42 6.30 2.39 2.59
CA ASN A 42 7.38 1.96 1.69
C ASN A 42 7.04 0.70 0.88
N ALA A 43 5.86 0.12 1.05
CA ALA A 43 5.45 -1.02 0.25
C ALA A 43 5.29 -0.62 -1.23
N PRO A 44 5.67 -1.46 -2.19
CA PRO A 44 5.45 -1.19 -3.61
C PRO A 44 3.98 -0.95 -3.97
N SER A 45 3.04 -1.53 -3.20
CA SER A 45 1.60 -1.37 -3.36
C SER A 45 1.01 -0.20 -2.56
N ALA A 46 1.84 0.62 -1.90
CA ALA A 46 1.36 1.64 -0.98
C ALA A 46 0.38 2.61 -1.64
N GLU A 47 0.73 3.10 -2.83
CA GLU A 47 -0.05 4.08 -3.57
C GLU A 47 -1.43 3.57 -4.01
N ALA A 48 -1.61 2.25 -4.12
CA ALA A 48 -2.93 1.67 -4.39
C ALA A 48 -3.94 1.93 -3.25
N HIS A 49 -3.47 2.27 -2.04
CA HIS A 49 -4.32 2.58 -0.90
C HIS A 49 -4.63 4.08 -0.80
N PHE A 50 -3.97 4.94 -1.57
CA PHE A 50 -4.09 6.40 -1.41
C PHE A 50 -5.25 6.91 -2.25
N VAL A 51 -6.28 7.43 -1.56
CA VAL A 51 -7.39 8.13 -2.24
C VAL A 51 -7.01 9.59 -2.44
N ARG A 52 -6.45 10.23 -1.41
CA ARG A 52 -5.95 11.61 -1.44
C ARG A 52 -5.11 11.97 -0.21
N GLY A 53 -4.34 13.04 -0.31
CA GLY A 53 -3.68 13.69 0.82
C GLY A 53 -2.51 12.92 1.43
N VAL A 54 -2.10 11.80 0.83
CA VAL A 54 -0.83 11.13 1.14
C VAL A 54 0.11 11.40 -0.02
N SER A 55 1.32 11.88 0.28
CA SER A 55 2.31 12.20 -0.75
C SER A 55 2.71 10.95 -1.56
N PRO A 56 2.74 11.04 -2.90
CA PRO A 56 3.29 9.98 -3.75
C PRO A 56 4.82 9.93 -3.69
N HIS A 57 5.47 10.89 -3.04
CA HIS A 57 6.91 10.81 -2.80
C HIS A 57 7.22 10.02 -1.52
N LEU A 58 8.06 9.00 -1.64
CA LEU A 58 8.57 8.23 -0.51
C LEU A 58 9.81 8.91 0.06
N GLU A 59 9.74 9.26 1.34
CA GLU A 59 10.77 10.01 2.03
C GLU A 59 11.66 9.05 2.84
N ALA A 60 12.98 9.25 2.74
CA ALA A 60 13.99 8.40 3.37
C ALA A 60 13.73 6.89 3.19
N GLY A 61 13.09 6.50 2.08
CA GLY A 61 12.74 5.11 1.77
C GLY A 61 11.73 4.44 2.73
N THR A 62 11.08 5.17 3.64
CA THR A 62 10.33 4.54 4.74
C THR A 62 8.98 5.16 5.04
N TRP A 63 8.78 6.44 4.78
CA TRP A 63 7.59 7.16 5.23
C TRP A 63 7.10 8.18 4.22
N ARG A 64 5.88 8.69 4.41
CA ARG A 64 5.26 9.66 3.50
C ARG A 64 4.62 10.79 4.28
N TRP A 65 4.71 12.00 3.74
CA TRP A 65 3.97 13.14 4.27
C TRP A 65 2.47 12.98 4.04
N VAL A 66 1.70 13.39 5.05
CA VAL A 66 0.25 13.49 5.01
C VAL A 66 -0.14 14.96 5.04
N GLU A 67 -1.01 15.36 4.13
CA GLU A 67 -1.70 16.66 4.09
C GLU A 67 -2.63 16.86 5.31
N PRO A 68 -3.28 18.02 5.50
CA PRO A 68 -4.11 18.24 6.69
C PRO A 68 -5.31 17.28 6.76
N ARG A 69 -5.74 16.77 5.60
CA ARG A 69 -6.75 15.74 5.46
C ARG A 69 -6.29 14.73 4.43
N ALA A 70 -6.16 13.47 4.84
CA ALA A 70 -5.89 12.35 3.97
C ALA A 70 -7.00 11.30 4.03
N GLU A 71 -7.09 10.52 2.97
CA GLU A 71 -8.02 9.42 2.85
C GLU A 71 -7.31 8.21 2.25
N LEU A 72 -7.42 7.09 2.96
CA LEU A 72 -6.91 5.79 2.56
C LEU A 72 -8.07 4.82 2.31
N MET A 73 -7.86 3.84 1.46
CA MET A 73 -8.80 2.74 1.24
C MET A 73 -8.16 1.38 1.52
N PHE A 74 -8.95 0.48 2.09
CA PHE A 74 -8.54 -0.86 2.49
C PHE A 74 -9.57 -1.90 2.08
N ARG A 75 -9.13 -3.12 1.82
CA ARG A 75 -9.99 -4.28 1.55
C ARG A 75 -9.88 -5.28 2.69
N LEU A 76 -11.03 -5.74 3.19
CA LEU A 76 -11.11 -6.66 4.31
C LEU A 76 -11.74 -7.98 3.90
N GLU A 77 -11.21 -9.08 4.44
CA GLU A 77 -11.77 -10.43 4.25
C GLU A 77 -12.77 -10.79 5.37
N SER A 78 -12.63 -10.15 6.52
CA SER A 78 -13.44 -10.33 7.73
C SER A 78 -13.70 -8.98 8.40
N LYS A 79 -14.66 -8.96 9.33
CA LYS A 79 -14.97 -7.79 10.18
C LYS A 79 -14.75 -8.09 11.67
N GLN A 80 -14.32 -9.31 11.99
CA GLN A 80 -14.31 -9.79 13.37
C GLN A 80 -13.08 -9.26 14.11
N HIS A 81 -13.31 -8.68 15.30
CA HIS A 81 -12.28 -8.24 16.23
C HIS A 81 -11.22 -7.29 15.65
N LEU A 82 -11.54 -6.56 14.58
CA LEU A 82 -10.57 -5.68 13.95
C LEU A 82 -10.32 -4.41 14.77
N ARG A 83 -9.05 -4.03 14.81
CA ARG A 83 -8.53 -2.75 15.30
C ARG A 83 -7.95 -1.98 14.13
N PHE A 84 -8.19 -0.67 14.10
CA PHE A 84 -7.44 0.21 13.22
C PHE A 84 -6.13 0.58 13.90
N VAL A 85 -5.03 0.35 13.19
CA VAL A 85 -3.66 0.61 13.64
C VAL A 85 -3.00 1.56 12.65
N MET A 86 -2.31 2.57 13.16
CA MET A 86 -1.36 3.35 12.37
C MET A 86 -0.11 3.71 13.16
N GLU A 87 1.02 3.66 12.49
CA GLU A 87 2.29 4.19 12.98
C GLU A 87 2.60 5.47 12.24
N PHE A 88 2.86 6.53 13.01
CA PHE A 88 3.02 7.88 12.46
C PHE A 88 3.92 8.71 13.36
N ALA A 89 4.43 9.82 12.82
CA ALA A 89 5.25 10.76 13.57
C ALA A 89 4.73 12.18 13.42
N ILE A 90 4.80 12.96 14.50
CA ILE A 90 4.69 14.41 14.46
C ILE A 90 6.11 14.96 14.62
N PRO A 91 6.78 15.41 13.54
CA PRO A 91 8.19 15.81 13.63
C PRO A 91 8.37 16.97 14.59
N GLU A 92 9.34 16.85 15.52
CA GLU A 92 9.60 17.85 16.56
C GLU A 92 9.82 19.25 15.99
N VAL A 93 10.49 19.35 14.84
CA VAL A 93 10.75 20.63 14.14
C VAL A 93 9.46 21.32 13.69
N THR A 94 8.47 20.56 13.21
CA THR A 94 7.16 21.11 12.80
C THR A 94 6.30 21.40 14.03
N PHE A 95 6.39 20.55 15.06
CA PHE A 95 5.69 20.71 16.32
C PHE A 95 6.12 21.99 17.04
N ALA A 96 7.42 22.25 17.14
CA ALA A 96 7.96 23.44 17.80
C ALA A 96 7.41 24.75 17.22
N GLN A 97 7.00 24.75 15.95
CA GLN A 97 6.48 25.92 15.25
C GLN A 97 4.96 26.10 15.40
N ARG A 98 4.19 25.01 15.55
CA ARG A 98 2.71 25.04 15.56
C ARG A 98 2.06 24.65 16.89
N GLY A 99 2.84 24.06 17.80
CA GLY A 99 2.39 23.55 19.08
C GLY A 99 1.57 22.26 18.99
N PRO A 100 0.81 21.93 20.06
CA PRO A 100 -0.01 20.73 20.16
C PRO A 100 -1.01 20.58 19.01
N VAL A 101 -1.23 19.38 18.50
CA VAL A 101 -2.20 19.14 17.41
C VAL A 101 -3.26 18.13 17.83
N VAL A 102 -4.39 18.16 17.13
CA VAL A 102 -5.47 17.19 17.30
C VAL A 102 -5.60 16.38 16.03
N LEU A 103 -5.43 15.06 16.16
CA LEU A 103 -5.60 14.09 15.09
C LEU A 103 -6.95 13.39 15.26
N SER A 104 -7.77 13.42 14.21
CA SER A 104 -9.04 12.68 14.13
C SER A 104 -8.90 11.52 13.16
N VAL A 105 -9.44 10.36 13.55
CA VAL A 105 -9.52 9.17 12.71
C VAL A 105 -10.99 8.82 12.51
N ALA A 106 -11.43 8.69 11.27
CA ALA A 106 -12.79 8.25 10.95
C ALA A 106 -12.78 7.10 9.96
N ILE A 107 -13.71 6.16 10.12
CA ILE A 107 -13.83 4.95 9.32
C ILE A 107 -15.21 4.89 8.69
N ASN A 108 -15.27 4.84 7.36
CA ASN A 108 -16.50 4.88 6.57
C ASN A 108 -17.46 6.01 7.02
N GLY A 109 -16.91 7.17 7.36
CA GLY A 109 -17.66 8.34 7.83
C GLY A 109 -17.96 8.40 9.32
N ASN A 110 -17.71 7.33 10.09
CA ASN A 110 -17.89 7.31 11.54
C ASN A 110 -16.61 7.75 12.26
N LEU A 111 -16.70 8.74 13.15
CA LEU A 111 -15.56 9.19 13.95
C LEU A 111 -15.18 8.09 14.95
N LEU A 112 -13.96 7.54 14.81
CA LEU A 112 -13.43 6.53 15.71
C LEU A 112 -12.82 7.17 16.96
N GLU A 113 -11.99 8.19 16.77
CA GLU A 113 -11.30 8.85 17.87
C GLU A 113 -10.83 10.25 17.48
N ARG A 114 -10.70 11.11 18.48
CA ARG A 114 -10.04 12.41 18.36
C ARG A 114 -9.00 12.57 19.47
N THR A 115 -7.74 12.48 19.12
CA THR A 115 -6.62 12.49 20.08
C THR A 115 -5.81 13.76 19.97
N ARG A 116 -5.52 14.39 21.12
CA ARG A 116 -4.60 15.51 21.22
C ARG A 116 -3.17 15.01 21.48
N TYR A 117 -2.21 15.58 20.77
CA TYR A 117 -0.79 15.32 20.93
C TYR A 117 -0.08 16.59 21.39
N ASP A 118 0.42 16.57 22.61
CA ASP A 118 1.08 17.72 23.26
C ASP A 118 2.60 17.74 23.09
N LYS A 119 3.16 16.81 22.31
CA LYS A 119 4.60 16.76 21.98
C LYS A 119 4.78 16.31 20.54
N GLY A 120 5.96 16.60 19.98
CA GLY A 120 6.46 15.90 18.80
C GLY A 120 6.98 14.52 19.18
N GLY A 121 7.07 13.63 18.21
CA GLY A 121 7.57 12.27 18.41
C GLY A 121 6.89 11.24 17.52
N GLU A 122 7.23 10.00 17.81
CA GLU A 122 6.71 8.79 17.16
C GLU A 122 5.52 8.24 17.96
N TYR A 123 4.49 7.82 17.26
CA TYR A 123 3.23 7.39 17.84
C TYR A 123 2.70 6.15 17.15
N ARG A 124 2.05 5.31 17.95
CA ARG A 124 1.18 4.24 17.49
C ARG A 124 -0.23 4.52 17.96
N PHE A 125 -1.15 4.66 17.01
CA PHE A 125 -2.57 4.71 17.29
C PHE A 125 -3.15 3.33 17.08
N GLU A 126 -3.95 2.87 18.02
CA GLU A 126 -4.63 1.58 17.95
C GLU A 126 -5.98 1.65 18.66
N LYS A 127 -7.05 1.36 17.93
CA LYS A 127 -8.42 1.36 18.48
C LYS A 127 -9.27 0.26 17.85
N PRO A 128 -10.10 -0.45 18.63
CA PRO A 128 -11.06 -1.40 18.10
C PRO A 128 -12.09 -0.69 17.23
N VAL A 129 -12.50 -1.34 16.14
CA VAL A 129 -13.48 -0.79 15.19
C VAL A 129 -14.75 -1.64 15.26
N PRO A 130 -15.92 -1.02 15.49
CA PRO A 130 -17.19 -1.74 15.46
C PRO A 130 -17.40 -2.45 14.11
N ALA A 131 -17.77 -3.74 14.14
CA ALA A 131 -17.90 -4.56 12.95
C ALA A 131 -19.02 -4.09 12.00
N GLU A 132 -20.00 -3.35 12.53
CA GLU A 132 -21.07 -2.69 11.78
C GLU A 132 -20.58 -1.50 10.95
N TRP A 133 -19.41 -0.92 11.27
CA TRP A 133 -18.82 0.15 10.46
C TRP A 133 -18.06 -0.39 9.25
N LEU A 134 -17.76 -1.69 9.23
CA LEU A 134 -16.89 -2.32 8.24
C LEU A 134 -17.67 -3.05 7.15
N ARG A 135 -17.03 -3.15 5.98
CA ARG A 135 -17.52 -3.83 4.78
C ARG A 135 -16.50 -4.87 4.30
N THR A 136 -16.97 -5.99 3.78
CA THR A 136 -16.13 -7.04 3.16
C THR A 136 -16.39 -7.17 1.66
N ASP A 137 -17.51 -6.64 1.19
CA ASP A 137 -17.94 -6.59 -0.20
C ASP A 137 -17.37 -5.38 -0.96
N PHE A 138 -16.93 -4.34 -0.23
CA PHE A 138 -16.39 -3.11 -0.79
C PHE A 138 -15.19 -2.57 -0.02
N HIS A 139 -14.54 -1.54 -0.55
CA HIS A 139 -13.47 -0.82 0.14
C HIS A 139 -13.97 -0.14 1.43
N ASN A 140 -13.10 -0.10 2.43
CA ASN A 140 -13.28 0.67 3.66
C ASN A 140 -12.40 1.91 3.58
N TYR A 141 -13.00 3.07 3.80
CA TYR A 141 -12.31 4.35 3.75
C TYR A 141 -11.93 4.79 5.14
N VAL A 142 -10.68 5.20 5.30
CA VAL A 142 -10.14 5.78 6.53
C VAL A 142 -9.75 7.22 6.24
N VAL A 143 -10.36 8.15 6.99
CA VAL A 143 -10.03 9.56 6.92
C VAL A 143 -9.15 9.92 8.12
N LEU A 144 -8.01 10.53 7.83
CA LEU A 144 -7.07 11.06 8.82
C LEU A 144 -7.05 12.58 8.71
N GLU A 145 -7.29 13.28 9.82
CA GLU A 145 -7.36 14.74 9.84
C GLU A 145 -6.58 15.36 10.99
N VAL A 146 -5.80 16.39 10.70
CA VAL A 146 -5.11 17.20 11.69
C VAL A 146 -5.58 18.65 11.63
N ASP A 147 -5.88 19.22 12.79
CA ASP A 147 -6.44 20.57 12.93
C ASP A 147 -5.47 21.68 12.50
N LYS A 148 -4.19 21.55 12.85
CA LYS A 148 -3.16 22.56 12.67
C LYS A 148 -2.02 22.03 11.79
N PRO A 149 -2.13 22.17 10.46
CA PRO A 149 -1.03 21.81 9.59
C PRO A 149 0.14 22.77 9.72
N TRP A 150 1.34 22.26 9.49
CA TRP A 150 2.55 23.05 9.32
C TRP A 150 2.62 23.56 7.87
N LEU A 151 3.08 24.79 7.69
CA LEU A 151 3.33 25.37 6.36
C LEU A 151 4.82 25.24 6.06
N ALA A 152 5.15 24.49 5.02
CA ALA A 152 6.53 24.33 4.58
C ALA A 152 7.09 25.66 4.05
N PRO A 153 8.21 26.16 4.59
CA PRO A 153 8.79 27.44 4.16
C PRO A 153 9.26 27.47 2.71
N GLN A 154 9.59 26.31 2.14
CA GLN A 154 10.21 26.20 0.81
C GLN A 154 9.19 26.39 -0.32
N ASP A 155 7.99 25.83 -0.17
CA ASP A 155 6.98 25.76 -1.23
C ASP A 155 5.55 26.09 -0.76
N GLY A 156 5.36 26.37 0.53
CA GLY A 156 4.04 26.65 1.11
C GLY A 156 3.15 25.42 1.29
N ALA A 157 3.69 24.20 1.13
CA ALA A 157 2.91 22.98 1.30
C ALA A 157 2.31 22.87 2.71
N ARG A 158 1.05 22.44 2.79
CA ARG A 158 0.33 22.24 4.06
C ARG A 158 0.55 20.80 4.52
N LEU A 159 1.42 20.59 5.50
CA LEU A 159 1.79 19.26 5.97
C LEU A 159 1.21 18.99 7.36
N GLY A 160 0.54 17.87 7.49
CA GLY A 160 -0.05 17.37 8.72
C GLY A 160 0.97 16.65 9.58
N PHE A 161 1.32 15.43 9.19
CA PHE A 161 2.21 14.55 9.94
C PHE A 161 2.85 13.54 8.97
N ILE A 162 3.74 12.71 9.48
CA ILE A 162 4.39 11.64 8.71
C ILE A 162 3.65 10.33 8.98
N LEU A 163 3.25 9.60 7.94
CA LEU A 163 2.69 8.26 8.05
C LEU A 163 3.76 7.21 7.71
N LYS A 164 3.80 6.12 8.49
CA LYS A 164 4.69 4.97 8.26
C LYS A 164 3.92 3.72 7.88
N SER A 165 2.78 3.49 8.52
CA SER A 165 1.89 2.40 8.20
C SER A 165 0.47 2.68 8.67
N ALA A 166 -0.51 2.05 8.04
CA ALA A 166 -1.90 2.10 8.45
C ALA A 166 -2.65 0.85 8.01
N GLY A 167 -3.68 0.45 8.77
CA GLY A 167 -4.57 -0.63 8.35
C GLY A 167 -5.38 -1.22 9.49
N PHE A 168 -5.98 -2.36 9.20
CA PHE A 168 -6.81 -3.14 10.10
C PHE A 168 -6.09 -4.43 10.48
N LEU A 169 -6.01 -4.72 11.77
CA LEU A 169 -5.41 -5.92 12.33
C LEU A 169 -6.38 -6.56 13.34
N GLU A 170 -6.34 -7.88 13.47
CA GLU A 170 -7.04 -8.62 14.54
C GLU A 170 -6.32 -8.46 15.88
#